data_AF-Q0D146-F1
#
_entry.id   AF-Q0D146-F1
#
_cell.length_a   1.000
_cell.length_b   1.000
_cell.length_c   1.000
_cell.angle_alpha   90.00
_cell.angle_beta   90.00
_cell.angle_gamma   90.00
#
_symmetry.space_group_name_H-M   'P 1'
#
loop_
_entity.id
_entity.type
_entity.pdbx_description
1 polymer ?
#
loop_
_entity_poly.entity_id
_entity_poly.type
_entity_poly.pdbx_seq_one_letter_code
_entity_poly.pdbx_strand_id
1 'polypeptide(L)'
;MSGFPSLKPAFTVLVKIAPPMAVGSASRSASLQVVPMTGGTVRSADGFSPAIDAEFEGVGNDYIHADPDGQHLRLNAHGVLKTARYVISFSNLGYSLIHIPVQLLYMNYTGVVTLGDGEKAVFSGTAGEGSTAFGNSFTHFTFETGDERYKDLENRVFAGQGRFNVGSDKSIVVEYRVGQVVHG
;
A
#
# COMPACT_ATOMS: atom_id res chain seq x y z
N MET A 1 -24.57 -16.46 -15.40
CA MET A 1 -23.40 -15.73 -14.84
C MET A 1 -23.92 -14.51 -14.12
N SER A 2 -23.38 -14.17 -12.97
CA SER A 2 -23.88 -13.10 -12.09
C SER A 2 -23.47 -11.69 -12.51
N GLY A 3 -22.58 -11.54 -13.50
CA GLY A 3 -22.18 -10.24 -14.08
C GLY A 3 -21.30 -9.38 -13.16
N PHE A 4 -20.84 -9.93 -12.03
CA PHE A 4 -19.93 -9.22 -11.12
C PHE A 4 -18.48 -9.27 -11.62
N PRO A 5 -17.68 -8.23 -11.36
CA PRO A 5 -16.25 -8.27 -11.64
C PRO A 5 -15.53 -9.31 -10.76
N SER A 6 -14.35 -9.73 -11.22
CA SER A 6 -13.44 -10.61 -10.49
C SER A 6 -12.14 -9.89 -10.12
N LEU A 7 -11.36 -10.47 -9.21
CA LEU A 7 -10.03 -9.99 -8.84
C LEU A 7 -8.96 -10.94 -9.33
N LYS A 8 -8.01 -10.43 -10.12
CA LYS A 8 -6.75 -11.11 -10.46
C LYS A 8 -5.65 -10.61 -9.52
N PRO A 9 -4.87 -11.48 -8.86
CA PRO A 9 -3.72 -11.05 -8.04
C PRO A 9 -2.79 -10.11 -8.82
N ALA A 10 -2.41 -8.99 -8.20
CA ALA A 10 -1.59 -7.96 -8.84
C ALA A 10 -0.27 -7.73 -8.11
N PHE A 11 -0.31 -7.30 -6.85
CA PHE A 11 0.88 -7.01 -6.07
C PHE A 11 0.59 -7.05 -4.56
N THR A 12 1.66 -7.17 -3.78
CA THR A 12 1.64 -7.02 -2.32
C THR A 12 2.32 -5.71 -1.96
N VAL A 13 1.69 -4.94 -1.08
CA VAL A 13 2.24 -3.71 -0.50
C VAL A 13 2.56 -3.96 0.96
N LEU A 14 3.79 -3.70 1.36
CA LEU A 14 4.20 -3.66 2.76
C LEU A 14 4.56 -2.22 3.10
N VAL A 15 3.95 -1.65 4.14
CA VAL A 15 4.19 -0.27 4.57
C VAL A 15 4.68 -0.27 6.00
N LYS A 16 5.91 0.20 6.23
CA LYS A 16 6.40 0.50 7.58
C LYS A 16 5.81 1.83 8.01
N ILE A 17 5.21 1.89 9.19
CA ILE A 17 4.59 3.11 9.71
C ILE A 17 5.23 3.55 11.03
N ALA A 18 5.27 4.87 11.25
CA ALA A 18 5.62 5.47 12.52
C ALA A 18 4.36 5.72 13.38
N PRO A 19 4.51 6.08 14.67
CA PRO A 19 3.39 6.46 15.51
C PRO A 19 2.54 7.60 14.90
N PRO A 20 1.22 7.60 15.11
CA PRO A 20 0.33 8.63 14.58
C PRO A 20 0.58 9.99 15.23
N MET A 21 0.51 11.05 14.43
CA MET A 21 0.44 12.44 14.89
C MET A 21 -1.03 12.86 14.98
N ALA A 22 -1.48 13.17 16.21
CA ALA A 22 -2.85 13.62 16.44
C ALA A 22 -3.01 15.11 16.05
N VAL A 23 -3.69 15.37 14.93
CA VAL A 23 -4.01 16.74 14.48
C VAL A 23 -5.32 17.21 15.11
N GLY A 24 -6.30 16.31 15.24
CA GLY A 24 -7.63 16.63 15.74
C GLY A 24 -8.48 17.36 14.70
N SER A 25 -9.53 18.06 15.14
CA SER A 25 -10.37 18.87 14.26
C SER A 25 -11.20 19.87 15.05
N ALA A 26 -11.13 21.15 14.68
CA ALA A 26 -11.93 22.23 15.28
C ALA A 26 -13.23 22.52 14.52
N SER A 27 -13.29 22.20 13.22
CA SER A 27 -14.43 22.54 12.34
C SER A 27 -15.15 21.33 11.77
N ARG A 28 -14.49 20.17 11.73
CA ARG A 28 -15.06 18.90 11.28
C ARG A 28 -15.32 18.02 12.50
N SER A 29 -16.41 17.27 12.54
CA SER A 29 -16.69 16.35 13.65
C SER A 29 -15.83 15.08 13.64
N ALA A 30 -15.06 14.84 12.56
CA ALA A 30 -14.13 13.72 12.44
C ALA A 30 -12.69 14.19 12.72
N SER A 31 -12.02 13.54 13.67
CA SER A 31 -10.63 13.87 14.04
C SER A 31 -9.66 13.37 12.97
N LEU A 32 -8.66 14.20 12.64
CA LEU A 32 -7.57 13.83 11.74
C LEU A 32 -6.37 13.30 12.54
N GLN A 33 -5.82 12.18 12.07
CA GLN A 33 -4.50 11.67 12.43
C GLN A 33 -3.65 11.54 11.18
N VAL A 34 -2.36 11.85 11.30
CA VAL A 34 -1.41 11.67 10.20
C VAL A 34 -0.41 10.60 10.59
N VAL A 35 -0.35 9.53 9.81
CA VAL A 35 0.56 8.40 10.03
C VAL A 35 1.69 8.43 9.00
N PRO A 36 2.94 8.67 9.41
CA PRO A 36 4.07 8.64 8.50
C PRO A 36 4.34 7.23 7.98
N MET A 37 4.48 7.11 6.67
CA MET A 37 4.87 5.88 5.96
C MET A 37 6.38 5.95 5.70
N THR A 38 7.17 5.31 6.57
CA THR A 38 8.63 5.49 6.67
C THR A 38 9.44 4.55 5.79
N GLY A 39 8.77 3.63 5.09
CA GLY A 39 9.43 2.69 4.19
C GLY A 39 8.49 1.56 3.81
N GLY A 40 9.04 0.56 3.11
CA GLY A 40 8.27 -0.61 2.70
C GLY A 40 8.54 -1.01 1.25
N THR A 41 7.73 -1.92 0.73
CA THR A 41 7.89 -2.49 -0.60
C THR A 41 6.57 -2.62 -1.34
N VAL A 42 6.63 -2.59 -2.66
CA VAL A 42 5.56 -3.00 -3.56
C VAL A 42 6.12 -4.02 -4.54
N ARG A 43 5.57 -5.24 -4.52
CA ARG A 43 6.05 -6.35 -5.33
C ARG A 43 4.92 -7.06 -6.04
N SER A 44 5.06 -7.26 -7.34
CA SER A 44 4.07 -7.98 -8.15
C SER A 44 3.90 -9.43 -7.73
N ALA A 45 2.66 -9.90 -7.87
CA ALA A 45 2.34 -11.32 -7.87
C ALA A 45 2.86 -11.97 -9.17
N ASP A 46 3.07 -13.29 -9.11
CA ASP A 46 3.52 -14.05 -10.27
C ASP A 46 2.56 -13.87 -11.46
N GLY A 47 3.11 -13.52 -12.62
CA GLY A 47 2.34 -13.33 -13.86
C GLY A 47 1.53 -12.04 -13.94
N PHE A 48 1.68 -11.10 -13.00
CA PHE A 48 1.17 -9.73 -13.16
C PHE A 48 2.10 -8.89 -14.05
N SER A 49 1.52 -8.04 -14.89
CA SER A 49 2.24 -7.11 -15.75
C SER A 49 1.49 -5.77 -15.83
N PRO A 50 2.16 -4.60 -15.75
CA PRO A 50 3.61 -4.46 -15.64
C PRO A 50 4.12 -4.91 -14.27
N ALA A 51 5.27 -5.59 -14.27
CA ALA A 51 5.88 -6.08 -13.03
C ALA A 51 6.47 -4.90 -12.24
N ILE A 52 6.09 -4.80 -10.98
CA ILE A 52 6.57 -3.81 -10.02
C ILE A 52 7.48 -4.54 -9.02
N ASP A 53 8.68 -4.01 -8.87
CA ASP A 53 9.58 -4.29 -7.75
C ASP A 53 10.11 -2.93 -7.31
N ALA A 54 9.55 -2.42 -6.22
CA ALA A 54 9.80 -1.06 -5.78
C ALA A 54 9.82 -0.96 -4.26
N GLU A 55 10.52 0.07 -3.78
CA GLU A 55 10.58 0.44 -2.37
C GLU A 55 10.06 1.86 -2.20
N PHE A 56 9.57 2.22 -1.02
CA PHE A 56 9.20 3.60 -0.74
C PHE A 56 10.44 4.52 -0.77
N GLU A 57 10.33 5.65 -1.47
CA GLU A 57 11.33 6.71 -1.50
C GLU A 57 10.85 7.88 -0.64
N GLY A 58 11.63 8.23 0.38
CA GLY A 58 11.28 9.28 1.33
C GLY A 58 10.16 8.86 2.30
N VAL A 59 9.44 9.84 2.84
CA VAL A 59 8.36 9.63 3.81
C VAL A 59 7.03 10.02 3.18
N GLY A 60 6.14 9.04 3.02
CA GLY A 60 4.74 9.24 2.69
C GLY A 60 3.90 9.50 3.93
N ASN A 61 2.60 9.76 3.76
CA ASN A 61 1.67 9.93 4.88
C ASN A 61 0.30 9.35 4.55
N ASP A 62 -0.33 8.75 5.56
CA ASP A 62 -1.77 8.44 5.57
C ASP A 62 -2.53 9.46 6.42
N TYR A 63 -3.49 10.13 5.80
CA TYR A 63 -4.35 11.14 6.42
C TYR A 63 -5.66 10.48 6.86
N ILE A 64 -5.64 9.94 8.06
CA ILE A 64 -6.70 9.09 8.60
C ILE A 64 -7.74 9.94 9.32
N HIS A 65 -9.01 9.80 8.93
CA HIS A 65 -10.12 10.35 9.71
C HIS A 65 -10.84 9.23 10.46
N ALA A 66 -11.05 9.41 11.76
CA ALA A 66 -11.93 8.52 12.52
C ALA A 66 -13.39 8.97 12.35
N ASP A 67 -14.27 8.02 12.04
CA ASP A 67 -15.70 8.28 12.01
C ASP A 67 -16.21 8.62 13.42
N PRO A 68 -17.25 9.47 13.56
CA PRO A 68 -17.75 9.89 14.88
C PRO A 68 -18.25 8.75 15.77
N ASP A 69 -18.63 7.61 15.19
CA ASP A 69 -19.06 6.41 15.92
C ASP A 69 -17.88 5.60 16.51
N GLY A 70 -16.64 5.95 16.15
CA GLY A 70 -15.43 5.25 16.57
C GLY A 70 -15.31 3.81 16.01
N GLN A 71 -16.10 3.45 14.99
CA GLN A 71 -16.12 2.11 14.42
C GLN A 71 -15.31 2.00 13.13
N HIS A 72 -15.07 3.12 12.44
CA HIS A 72 -14.36 3.12 11.17
C HIS A 72 -13.28 4.18 11.10
N LEU A 73 -12.22 3.87 10.35
CA LEU A 73 -11.21 4.81 9.89
C LEU A 73 -11.32 4.99 8.38
N ARG A 74 -11.13 6.23 7.91
CA ARG A 74 -11.09 6.61 6.49
C ARG A 74 -9.66 6.95 6.11
N LEU A 75 -9.05 6.08 5.30
CA LEU A 75 -7.67 6.21 4.86
C LEU A 75 -7.57 7.12 3.65
N ASN A 76 -6.47 7.87 3.57
CA ASN A 76 -6.05 8.57 2.38
C ASN A 76 -4.53 8.69 2.41
N ALA A 77 -3.87 7.68 1.85
CA ALA A 77 -2.44 7.51 1.91
C ALA A 77 -1.76 7.94 0.62
N HIS A 78 -0.61 8.58 0.77
CA HIS A 78 0.19 9.11 -0.32
C HIS A 78 1.63 8.67 -0.13
N GLY A 79 2.21 8.05 -1.14
CA GLY A 79 3.61 7.62 -1.14
C GLY A 79 4.25 7.75 -2.51
N VAL A 80 5.58 7.84 -2.51
CA VAL A 80 6.40 7.73 -3.71
C VAL A 80 7.18 6.41 -3.61
N LEU A 81 7.17 5.65 -4.69
CA LEU A 81 7.89 4.40 -4.84
C LEU A 81 9.02 4.58 -5.82
N LYS A 82 10.11 3.87 -5.61
CA LYS A 82 11.29 3.83 -6.48
C LYS A 82 11.54 2.41 -6.93
N THR A 83 11.55 2.21 -8.24
CA THR A 83 11.72 0.88 -8.83
C THR A 83 13.14 0.36 -8.63
N ALA A 84 13.29 -0.97 -8.53
CA ALA A 84 14.58 -1.62 -8.49
C ALA A 84 15.41 -1.30 -9.74
N ARG A 85 16.74 -1.22 -9.55
CA ARG A 85 17.69 -1.07 -10.66
C ARG A 85 18.05 -2.44 -11.19
N TYR A 86 17.74 -2.69 -12.46
CA TYR A 86 18.18 -3.91 -13.13
C TYR A 86 19.36 -3.63 -14.06
N VAL A 87 20.33 -4.54 -14.01
CA VAL A 87 21.45 -4.60 -14.93
C VAL A 87 21.36 -5.94 -15.65
N ILE A 88 21.14 -5.89 -16.96
CA ILE A 88 21.16 -7.10 -17.80
C ILE A 88 22.58 -7.25 -18.33
N SER A 89 23.23 -8.38 -17.99
CA SER A 89 24.56 -8.75 -18.49
C SER A 89 24.44 -9.82 -19.56
N PHE A 90 25.04 -9.59 -20.72
CA PHE A 90 25.15 -10.57 -21.80
C PHE A 90 26.58 -11.12 -21.83
N SER A 91 26.85 -12.13 -20.99
CA SER A 91 28.22 -12.64 -20.78
C SER A 91 28.85 -13.31 -22.01
N ASN A 92 28.05 -13.75 -23.00
CA ASN A 92 28.55 -14.62 -24.08
C ASN A 92 28.72 -13.91 -25.43
N LEU A 93 28.50 -12.58 -25.50
CA LEU A 93 28.51 -11.83 -26.77
C LEU A 93 29.42 -10.58 -26.76
N GLY A 94 30.15 -10.31 -25.67
CA GLY A 94 31.08 -9.18 -25.60
C GLY A 94 30.42 -7.79 -25.56
N TYR A 95 29.14 -7.69 -25.18
CA TYR A 95 28.39 -6.43 -25.13
C TYR A 95 28.26 -5.83 -23.72
N SER A 96 28.06 -4.52 -23.72
CA SER A 96 27.91 -3.59 -22.60
C SER A 96 26.61 -3.79 -21.80
N LEU A 97 26.67 -3.45 -20.51
CA LEU A 97 25.56 -3.51 -19.54
C LEU A 97 24.37 -2.63 -19.98
N ILE A 98 23.17 -3.21 -20.11
CA ILE A 98 21.94 -2.42 -20.22
C ILE A 98 21.52 -2.01 -18.82
N HIS A 99 21.55 -0.70 -18.57
CA HIS A 99 21.02 -0.11 -17.36
C HIS A 99 19.55 0.22 -17.57
N ILE A 100 18.67 -0.44 -16.82
CA ILE A 100 17.28 -0.03 -16.76
C ILE A 100 17.20 1.13 -15.75
N PRO A 101 16.75 2.33 -16.17
CA PRO A 101 16.67 3.47 -15.27
C PRO A 101 15.63 3.22 -14.18
N VAL A 102 15.97 3.69 -12.99
CA VAL A 102 15.09 3.71 -11.83
C VAL A 102 14.02 4.77 -12.07
N GLN A 103 12.76 4.38 -11.88
CA GLN A 103 11.61 5.27 -12.03
C GLN A 103 10.96 5.53 -10.70
N LEU A 104 10.24 6.65 -10.65
CA LEU A 104 9.35 6.98 -9.56
C LEU A 104 7.91 6.66 -9.95
N LEU A 105 7.18 6.05 -9.03
CA LEU A 105 5.75 5.87 -9.12
C LEU A 105 5.12 6.59 -7.94
N TYR A 106 4.21 7.51 -8.18
CA TYR A 106 3.33 7.97 -7.12
C TYR A 106 2.26 6.91 -6.89
N MET A 107 2.01 6.59 -5.62
CA MET A 107 0.98 5.66 -5.19
C MET A 107 0.06 6.37 -4.21
N ASN A 108 -1.24 6.36 -4.51
CA ASN A 108 -2.28 6.75 -3.58
C ASN A 108 -3.15 5.55 -3.26
N TYR A 109 -3.60 5.46 -2.01
CA TYR A 109 -4.72 4.58 -1.70
C TYR A 109 -5.67 5.22 -0.72
N THR A 110 -6.95 5.00 -0.96
CA THR A 110 -8.03 5.34 -0.04
C THR A 110 -8.66 4.06 0.45
N GLY A 111 -9.32 4.10 1.59
CA GLY A 111 -9.95 2.89 2.10
C GLY A 111 -10.70 3.09 3.40
N VAL A 112 -11.26 1.98 3.86
CA VAL A 112 -12.00 1.91 5.10
C VAL A 112 -11.41 0.80 5.94
N VAL A 113 -11.13 1.11 7.21
CA VAL A 113 -10.79 0.13 8.23
C VAL A 113 -11.93 0.05 9.22
N THR A 114 -12.46 -1.15 9.43
CA THR A 114 -13.39 -1.46 10.52
C THR A 114 -12.59 -1.76 11.78
N LEU A 115 -12.90 -1.10 12.88
CA LEU A 115 -12.15 -1.22 14.13
C LEU A 115 -12.65 -2.40 14.97
N GLY A 116 -12.12 -3.58 14.66
CA GLY A 116 -12.22 -4.75 15.52
C GLY A 116 -11.26 -4.68 16.72
N ASP A 117 -11.28 -5.70 17.56
CA ASP A 117 -10.45 -5.77 18.76
C ASP A 117 -8.95 -5.74 18.42
N GLY A 118 -8.57 -6.41 17.32
CA GLY A 118 -7.20 -6.45 16.83
C GLY A 118 -6.70 -5.07 16.39
N GLU A 119 -7.48 -4.37 15.57
CA GLU A 119 -7.13 -3.03 15.09
C GLU A 119 -7.07 -2.03 16.25
N LYS A 120 -8.05 -2.06 17.16
CA LYS A 120 -8.05 -1.23 18.37
C LYS A 120 -6.79 -1.44 19.19
N ALA A 121 -6.39 -2.70 19.41
CA ALA A 121 -5.18 -3.03 20.16
C ALA A 121 -3.90 -2.53 19.46
N VAL A 122 -3.85 -2.56 18.13
CA VAL A 122 -2.71 -2.01 17.37
C VAL A 122 -2.62 -0.49 17.57
N PHE A 123 -3.74 0.23 17.41
CA PHE A 123 -3.76 1.69 17.54
C PHE A 123 -3.57 2.19 18.98
N SER A 124 -3.94 1.40 20.00
CA SER A 124 -3.65 1.71 21.41
C SER A 124 -2.25 1.28 21.85
N GLY A 125 -1.47 0.63 20.98
CA GLY A 125 -0.13 0.12 21.32
C GLY A 125 -0.11 -1.09 22.26
N THR A 126 -1.25 -1.75 22.45
CA THR A 126 -1.40 -2.90 23.36
C THR A 126 -1.36 -4.25 22.64
N ALA A 127 -1.33 -4.26 21.31
CA ALA A 127 -1.23 -5.49 20.53
C ALA A 127 0.07 -6.27 20.85
N GLY A 128 -0.05 -7.59 20.93
CA GLY A 128 1.09 -8.50 20.97
C GLY A 128 1.79 -8.61 19.62
N GLU A 129 2.93 -9.30 19.58
CA GLU A 129 3.56 -9.69 18.31
C GLU A 129 2.62 -10.57 17.48
N GLY A 130 2.61 -10.39 16.16
CA GLY A 130 1.84 -11.20 15.23
C GLY A 130 1.01 -10.37 14.25
N SER A 131 0.04 -11.01 13.61
CA SER A 131 -0.79 -10.39 12.58
C SER A 131 -2.25 -10.33 12.98
N THR A 132 -2.90 -9.21 12.68
CA THR A 132 -4.37 -9.15 12.61
C THR A 132 -4.88 -10.00 11.44
N ALA A 133 -6.14 -10.43 11.51
CA ALA A 133 -6.77 -11.14 10.40
C ALA A 133 -7.06 -10.17 9.24
N PHE A 134 -7.14 -10.71 8.02
CA PHE A 134 -7.72 -9.96 6.90
C PHE A 134 -9.24 -9.81 7.06
N GLY A 135 -9.82 -8.84 6.37
CA GLY A 135 -11.28 -8.66 6.26
C GLY A 135 -11.82 -7.38 6.90
N ASN A 136 -11.00 -6.67 7.68
CA ASN A 136 -11.39 -5.39 8.29
C ASN A 136 -10.90 -4.17 7.53
N SER A 137 -9.95 -4.30 6.61
CA SER A 137 -9.41 -3.19 5.83
C SER A 137 -9.56 -3.46 4.34
N PHE A 138 -10.23 -2.55 3.64
CA PHE A 138 -10.38 -2.59 2.18
C PHE A 138 -9.97 -1.25 1.57
N THR A 139 -9.22 -1.30 0.47
CA THR A 139 -8.60 -0.13 -0.14
C THR A 139 -8.76 -0.11 -1.66
N HIS A 140 -8.72 1.09 -2.24
CA HIS A 140 -8.60 1.35 -3.67
C HIS A 140 -7.25 2.01 -3.93
N PHE A 141 -6.43 1.43 -4.81
CA PHE A 141 -5.11 1.94 -5.16
C PHE A 141 -5.12 2.61 -6.53
N THR A 142 -4.42 3.73 -6.65
CA THR A 142 -4.12 4.42 -7.90
C THR A 142 -2.63 4.71 -8.01
N PHE A 143 -2.15 4.86 -9.25
CA PHE A 143 -0.76 5.18 -9.55
C PHE A 143 -0.68 6.34 -10.53
N GLU A 144 0.43 7.08 -10.47
CA GLU A 144 0.85 8.03 -11.50
C GLU A 144 2.35 7.82 -11.77
N THR A 145 2.74 7.93 -13.04
CA THR A 145 4.11 7.70 -13.50
C THR A 145 4.48 8.55 -14.71
N GLY A 146 5.75 8.92 -14.79
CA GLY A 146 6.33 9.52 -15.99
C GLY A 146 6.88 8.51 -17.00
N ASP A 147 6.75 7.20 -16.74
CA ASP A 147 7.36 6.13 -17.55
C ASP A 147 6.32 5.24 -18.23
N GLU A 148 6.39 5.17 -19.56
CA GLU A 148 5.48 4.38 -20.41
C GLU A 148 5.44 2.88 -20.05
N ARG A 149 6.49 2.31 -19.45
CA ARG A 149 6.50 0.91 -19.00
C ARG A 149 5.45 0.64 -17.91
N TYR A 150 5.08 1.66 -17.15
CA TYR A 150 4.17 1.55 -16.01
C TYR A 150 2.84 2.27 -16.24
N LYS A 151 2.66 2.95 -17.38
CA LYS A 151 1.44 3.70 -17.74
C LYS A 151 0.16 2.88 -17.64
N ASP A 152 0.26 1.59 -17.92
CA ASP A 152 -0.87 0.65 -17.81
C ASP A 152 -1.43 0.56 -16.39
N LEU A 153 -0.66 0.92 -15.35
CA LEU A 153 -1.15 0.99 -13.96
C LEU A 153 -2.17 2.12 -13.77
N GLU A 154 -2.05 3.23 -14.51
CA GLU A 154 -2.95 4.38 -14.41
C GLU A 154 -4.34 4.08 -14.98
N ASN A 155 -4.42 3.09 -15.88
CA ASN A 155 -5.65 2.73 -16.61
C ASN A 155 -6.36 1.51 -16.02
N ARG A 156 -6.01 1.11 -14.80
CA ARG A 156 -6.55 -0.09 -14.14
C ARG A 156 -7.13 0.25 -12.79
N VAL A 157 -8.09 -0.57 -12.36
CA VAL A 157 -8.70 -0.47 -11.03
C VAL A 157 -8.12 -1.55 -10.13
N PHE A 158 -7.71 -1.17 -8.93
CA PHE A 158 -7.09 -2.07 -7.97
C PHE A 158 -7.83 -2.03 -6.64
N ALA A 159 -8.17 -3.20 -6.12
CA ALA A 159 -8.76 -3.35 -4.80
C ALA A 159 -7.82 -4.14 -3.89
N GLY A 160 -7.59 -3.65 -2.68
CA GLY A 160 -6.75 -4.27 -1.68
C GLY A 160 -7.54 -4.72 -0.46
N GLN A 161 -7.02 -5.74 0.22
CA GLN A 161 -7.39 -6.05 1.60
C GLN A 161 -6.15 -5.95 2.49
N GLY A 162 -6.30 -5.28 3.62
CA GLY A 162 -5.21 -4.96 4.53
C GLY A 162 -5.21 -5.76 5.83
N ARG A 163 -4.04 -5.86 6.46
CA ARG A 163 -3.86 -6.27 7.86
C ARG A 163 -2.63 -5.58 8.47
N PHE A 164 -2.61 -5.48 9.79
CA PHE A 164 -1.45 -5.06 10.57
C PHE A 164 -0.60 -6.26 10.97
N ASN A 165 0.72 -6.11 10.84
CA ASN A 165 1.74 -7.01 11.35
C ASN A 165 2.56 -6.25 12.41
N VAL A 166 2.53 -6.74 13.64
CA VAL A 166 3.24 -6.18 14.79
C VAL A 166 4.50 -7.00 15.02
N GLY A 167 5.66 -6.36 14.90
CA GLY A 167 6.96 -6.96 15.17
C GLY A 167 7.21 -7.13 16.68
N SER A 168 8.20 -7.97 17.01
CA SER A 168 8.64 -8.18 18.39
C SER A 168 9.16 -6.88 19.05
N ASP A 169 9.66 -5.94 18.25
CA ASP A 169 10.11 -4.60 18.64
C ASP A 169 8.98 -3.55 18.68
N LYS A 170 7.71 -3.98 18.52
CA LYS A 170 6.53 -3.12 18.37
C LYS A 170 6.52 -2.26 17.10
N SER A 171 7.43 -2.47 16.15
CA SER A 171 7.29 -1.89 14.83
C SER A 171 6.03 -2.41 14.15
N ILE A 172 5.36 -1.56 13.38
CA ILE A 172 4.14 -1.91 12.67
C ILE A 172 4.41 -1.88 11.18
N VAL A 173 4.09 -2.99 10.52
CA VAL A 173 4.03 -3.10 9.07
C VAL A 173 2.59 -3.37 8.66
N VAL A 174 2.03 -2.50 7.82
CA VAL A 174 0.73 -2.74 7.20
C VAL A 174 0.94 -3.51 5.91
N GLU A 175 0.30 -4.67 5.78
CA GLU A 175 0.34 -5.51 4.59
C GLU A 175 -0.98 -5.39 3.84
N TYR A 176 -0.91 -5.14 2.54
CA TYR A 176 -2.04 -5.21 1.63
C TYR A 176 -1.80 -6.26 0.56
N ARG A 177 -2.81 -7.11 0.34
CA ARG A 177 -2.90 -7.97 -0.84
C ARG A 177 -3.81 -7.31 -1.85
N VAL A 178 -3.25 -6.95 -3.00
CA VAL A 178 -3.94 -6.13 -4.01
C VAL A 178 -4.22 -6.94 -5.26
N GLY A 179 -5.47 -6.89 -5.70
CA GLY A 179 -5.93 -7.47 -6.95
C GLY A 179 -6.33 -6.41 -7.96
N GLN A 180 -6.06 -6.68 -9.23
CA GLN A 180 -6.64 -5.94 -10.35
C GLN A 180 -8.09 -6.39 -10.52
N VAL A 181 -8.99 -5.42 -10.62
CA VAL A 181 -10.38 -5.65 -11.02
C VAL A 181 -10.41 -5.99 -12.51
N VAL A 182 -11.03 -7.13 -12.84
CA VAL A 182 -11.16 -7.66 -14.19
C VAL A 182 -12.60 -8.12 -14.44
N HIS A 183 -12.94 -8.34 -15.72
CA HIS A 183 -14.19 -8.99 -16.07
C HIS A 183 -14.28 -10.38 -15.42
N GLY A 184 -15.44 -10.69 -14.82
CA GLY A 184 -15.70 -11.97 -14.13
C GLY A 184 -16.43 -13.02 -14.95
#